data_AF-A0A4R9AMC7-F1
#
_entry.id   AF-A0A4R9AMC7-F1
#
_cell.length_a   1.000
_cell.length_b   1.000
_cell.length_c   1.000
_cell.angle_alpha   90.00
_cell.angle_beta   90.00
_cell.angle_gamma   90.00
#
_symmetry.space_group_name_H-M   'P 1'
#
loop_
_entity.id
_entity.type
_entity.pdbx_description
1 polymer ?
#
loop_
_entity_poly.entity_id
_entity_poly.type
_entity_poly.pdbx_seq_one_letter_code
_entity_poly.pdbx_strand_id
1 'polypeptide(L)'
;MRQLRLLAAVAVVVGHGYVLNGETPAPRVGGIPLHTLGLYVFFTISGYLITSSWNRWPNLPSFVRNRALRILPALAAVVLLTVVVIGPLATELTLSEYLNTPQTWLYLSGVLLVCSYFALGALACHLRVDRRHFPALLMACLVVGWLLLGEFIAPIATICAWAVVPAAVLTIALRSKNTRSGVDLSYGVYLWGYPIQQLVLQVNPDLPVVYSVALTILFTLAVATLSWHHLEAPALGLKRLVRPRAIPRRQPKSAPCVTTA
;
A
#
# COMPACT_ATOMS: atom_id res chain seq x y z
N MET A 1 -2.24 -1.31 -14.70
CA MET A 1 -2.39 -0.89 -13.27
C MET A 1 -1.47 -1.62 -12.29
N ARG A 2 -1.37 -2.97 -12.29
CA ARG A 2 -0.47 -3.69 -11.35
C ARG A 2 1.00 -3.35 -11.53
N GLN A 3 1.48 -3.35 -12.78
CA GLN A 3 2.86 -2.97 -13.12
C GLN A 3 3.20 -1.54 -12.68
N LEU A 4 2.26 -0.59 -12.85
CA LEU A 4 2.43 0.78 -12.36
C LEU A 4 2.60 0.84 -10.84
N ARG A 5 1.87 0.00 -10.08
CA ARG A 5 2.06 -0.12 -8.63
C ARG A 5 3.40 -0.74 -8.28
N LEU A 6 3.85 -1.76 -9.03
CA LEU A 6 5.17 -2.35 -8.82
C LEU A 6 6.30 -1.34 -9.09
N LEU A 7 6.24 -0.62 -10.21
CA LEU A 7 7.17 0.46 -10.53
C LEU A 7 7.17 1.54 -9.45
N ALA A 8 5.99 1.92 -8.96
CA ALA A 8 5.84 2.87 -7.88
C ALA A 8 6.48 2.37 -6.57
N ALA A 9 6.30 1.09 -6.21
CA ALA A 9 6.93 0.50 -5.03
C ALA A 9 8.46 0.45 -5.17
N VAL A 10 8.99 0.13 -6.36
CA VAL A 10 10.43 0.19 -6.63
C VAL A 10 10.95 1.64 -6.54
N ALA A 11 10.20 2.63 -7.04
CA ALA A 11 10.56 4.04 -6.92
C ALA A 11 10.64 4.50 -5.45
N VAL A 12 9.76 3.98 -4.58
CA VAL A 12 9.85 4.17 -3.12
C VAL A 12 11.17 3.64 -2.58
N VAL A 13 11.53 2.40 -2.93
CA VAL A 13 12.81 1.78 -2.52
C VAL A 13 14.01 2.61 -3.00
N VAL A 14 14.06 2.96 -4.29
CA VAL A 14 15.15 3.76 -4.85
C VAL A 14 15.27 5.09 -4.10
N GLY A 15 14.17 5.83 -3.97
CA GLY A 15 14.20 7.15 -3.32
C GLY A 15 14.56 7.10 -1.84
N HIS A 16 14.20 6.04 -1.11
CA HIS A 16 14.64 5.85 0.28
C HIS A 16 16.10 5.40 0.37
N GLY A 17 16.61 4.66 -0.61
CA GLY A 17 18.01 4.23 -0.62
C GLY A 17 18.96 5.41 -0.53
N TYR A 18 18.74 6.45 -1.32
CA TYR A 18 19.52 7.69 -1.26
C TYR A 18 19.45 8.39 0.12
N VAL A 19 18.25 8.45 0.72
CA VAL A 19 18.08 9.07 2.05
C VAL A 19 18.80 8.26 3.12
N LEU A 20 18.66 6.94 3.12
CA LEU A 20 19.24 6.05 4.12
C LEU A 20 20.77 5.95 4.00
N ASN A 21 21.29 6.06 2.78
CA ASN A 21 22.74 6.16 2.53
C ASN A 21 23.32 7.55 2.83
N GLY A 22 22.50 8.52 3.27
CA GLY A 22 22.96 9.89 3.53
C GLY A 22 23.21 10.74 2.27
N GLU A 23 22.96 10.20 1.07
CA GLU A 23 23.09 10.90 -0.21
C GLU A 23 21.88 11.81 -0.47
N THR A 24 21.90 12.98 0.17
CA THR A 24 20.88 14.01 0.02
C THR A 24 21.35 15.15 -0.93
N PRO A 25 20.46 15.72 -1.75
CA PRO A 25 19.04 15.39 -1.89
C PRO A 25 18.81 14.11 -2.72
N ALA A 26 17.86 13.28 -2.29
CA ALA A 26 17.42 12.11 -3.05
C ALA A 26 16.89 12.50 -4.45
N PRO A 27 16.94 11.60 -5.45
CA PRO A 27 16.46 11.87 -6.81
C PRO A 27 15.06 12.47 -6.83
N ARG A 28 14.86 13.49 -7.68
CA ARG A 28 13.59 14.23 -7.80
C ARG A 28 13.07 14.21 -9.23
N VAL A 29 11.75 14.21 -9.38
CA VAL A 29 11.05 14.38 -10.65
C VAL A 29 10.07 15.53 -10.51
N GLY A 30 10.25 16.59 -11.33
CA GLY A 30 9.42 17.80 -11.22
C GLY A 30 9.49 18.47 -9.85
N GLY A 31 10.66 18.41 -9.19
CA GLY A 31 10.89 18.97 -7.85
C GLY A 31 10.42 18.09 -6.68
N ILE A 32 9.70 16.99 -6.94
CA ILE A 32 9.19 16.06 -5.92
C ILE A 32 10.17 14.90 -5.72
N PRO A 33 10.54 14.53 -4.48
CA PRO A 33 11.36 13.34 -4.22
C PRO A 33 10.75 12.06 -4.79
N LEU A 34 11.59 11.20 -5.35
CA LEU A 34 11.17 9.99 -6.05
C LEU A 34 10.37 9.04 -5.15
N HIS A 35 10.76 8.91 -3.88
CA HIS A 35 10.04 8.07 -2.93
C HIS A 35 8.64 8.62 -2.62
N THR A 36 8.49 9.94 -2.50
CA THR A 36 7.20 10.60 -2.33
C THR A 36 6.31 10.42 -3.56
N LEU A 37 6.86 10.60 -4.76
CA LEU A 37 6.12 10.40 -6.00
C LEU A 37 5.68 8.94 -6.17
N GLY A 38 6.57 7.99 -5.89
CA GLY A 38 6.25 6.56 -5.88
C GLY A 38 5.12 6.24 -4.90
N LEU A 39 5.17 6.81 -3.69
CA LEU A 39 4.11 6.68 -2.69
C LEU A 39 2.77 7.21 -3.22
N TYR A 40 2.74 8.41 -3.80
CA TYR A 40 1.52 9.01 -4.37
C TYR A 40 0.92 8.13 -5.48
N VAL A 41 1.75 7.64 -6.41
CA VAL A 41 1.30 6.75 -7.49
C VAL A 41 0.75 5.45 -6.93
N PHE A 42 1.47 4.83 -5.99
CA PHE A 42 1.09 3.56 -5.37
C PHE A 42 -0.27 3.65 -4.66
N PHE A 43 -0.45 4.66 -3.82
CA PHE A 43 -1.69 4.83 -3.06
C PHE A 43 -2.85 5.32 -3.91
N THR A 44 -2.62 6.17 -4.92
CA THR A 44 -3.67 6.60 -5.86
C THR A 44 -4.26 5.41 -6.61
N ILE A 45 -3.42 4.57 -7.22
CA ILE A 45 -3.90 3.40 -7.96
C ILE A 45 -4.55 2.40 -7.00
N SER A 46 -3.97 2.18 -5.82
CA SER A 46 -4.55 1.30 -4.81
C SER A 46 -5.94 1.78 -4.41
N GLY A 47 -6.09 3.07 -4.11
CA GLY A 47 -7.35 3.77 -3.80
C GLY A 47 -8.41 3.59 -4.89
N TYR A 48 -8.06 3.85 -6.15
CA TYR A 48 -8.96 3.60 -7.28
C TYR A 48 -9.44 2.15 -7.34
N LEU A 49 -8.53 1.18 -7.16
CA LEU A 49 -8.89 -0.25 -7.13
C LEU A 49 -9.77 -0.60 -5.92
N ILE A 50 -9.63 0.13 -4.80
CA ILE A 50 -10.55 0.04 -3.65
C ILE A 50 -11.96 0.43 -4.04
N THR A 51 -12.13 1.64 -4.54
CA THR A 51 -13.43 2.18 -4.93
C THR A 51 -14.06 1.35 -6.04
N SER A 52 -13.27 0.96 -7.04
CA SER A 52 -13.71 0.09 -8.13
C SER A 52 -14.18 -1.28 -7.64
N SER A 53 -13.52 -1.86 -6.62
CA SER A 53 -13.93 -3.13 -6.03
C SER A 53 -15.23 -3.03 -5.25
N TRP A 54 -15.43 -1.95 -4.49
CA TRP A 54 -16.66 -1.72 -3.73
C TRP A 54 -17.86 -1.51 -4.66
N ASN A 55 -17.68 -0.69 -5.71
CA ASN A 55 -18.75 -0.39 -6.67
C ASN A 55 -19.26 -1.62 -7.43
N ARG A 56 -18.41 -2.63 -7.64
CA ARG A 56 -18.84 -3.89 -8.26
C ARG A 56 -19.72 -4.73 -7.32
N TRP A 57 -19.39 -4.79 -6.03
CA TRP A 57 -20.06 -5.64 -5.04
C TRP A 57 -19.97 -5.01 -3.62
N PRO A 58 -20.93 -4.16 -3.21
CA PRO A 58 -20.88 -3.41 -1.95
C PRO A 58 -21.32 -4.28 -0.76
N ASN A 59 -20.56 -5.33 -0.46
CA ASN A 59 -20.78 -6.19 0.70
C ASN A 59 -19.60 -6.03 1.68
N LEU A 60 -19.86 -5.44 2.85
CA LEU A 60 -18.83 -5.08 3.82
C LEU A 60 -18.02 -6.29 4.34
N PRO A 61 -18.64 -7.39 4.83
CA PRO A 61 -17.87 -8.53 5.34
C PRO A 61 -16.96 -9.14 4.27
N SER A 62 -17.47 -9.31 3.05
CA SER A 62 -16.69 -9.85 1.94
C SER A 62 -15.58 -8.90 1.51
N PHE A 63 -15.84 -7.59 1.48
CA PHE A 63 -14.86 -6.57 1.13
C PHE A 63 -13.70 -6.53 2.14
N VAL A 64 -14.03 -6.48 3.43
CA VAL A 64 -13.05 -6.46 4.53
C VAL A 64 -12.21 -7.72 4.50
N ARG A 65 -12.85 -8.91 4.51
CA ARG A 65 -12.13 -10.19 4.42
C ARG A 65 -11.21 -10.24 3.21
N ASN A 66 -11.68 -9.82 2.04
CA ASN A 66 -10.91 -9.92 0.81
C ASN A 66 -9.65 -9.05 0.81
N ARG A 67 -9.65 -7.98 1.60
CA ARG A 67 -8.50 -7.08 1.77
C ARG A 67 -7.61 -7.51 2.92
N ALA A 68 -8.21 -7.98 4.02
CA ALA A 68 -7.49 -8.61 5.11
C ALA A 68 -6.62 -9.76 4.59
N LEU A 69 -7.21 -10.69 3.82
CA LEU A 69 -6.50 -11.79 3.16
C LEU A 69 -5.45 -11.34 2.13
N ARG A 70 -5.50 -10.07 1.69
CA ARG A 70 -4.52 -9.50 0.75
C ARG A 70 -3.29 -8.94 1.45
N ILE A 71 -3.47 -8.33 2.63
CA ILE A 71 -2.43 -7.51 3.29
C ILE A 71 -1.93 -8.17 4.57
N LEU A 72 -2.83 -8.69 5.42
CA LEU A 72 -2.48 -9.18 6.75
C LEU A 72 -1.48 -10.35 6.76
N PRO A 73 -1.52 -11.34 5.85
CA PRO A 73 -0.55 -12.44 5.90
C PRO A 73 0.89 -11.96 5.72
N ALA A 74 1.13 -11.12 4.72
CA ALA A 74 2.45 -10.54 4.48
C ALA A 74 2.83 -9.57 5.60
N LEU A 75 1.88 -8.74 6.08
CA LEU A 75 2.10 -7.82 7.19
C LEU A 75 2.50 -8.54 8.48
N ALA A 76 1.80 -9.61 8.85
CA ALA A 76 2.13 -10.41 10.01
C ALA A 76 3.54 -11.01 9.87
N ALA A 77 3.88 -11.56 8.70
CA ALA A 77 5.19 -12.14 8.45
C ALA A 77 6.32 -11.11 8.56
N VAL A 78 6.17 -9.93 7.95
CA VAL A 78 7.22 -8.90 8.03
C VAL A 78 7.37 -8.39 9.45
N VAL A 79 6.27 -8.19 10.18
CA VAL A 79 6.30 -7.67 11.56
C VAL A 79 6.93 -8.68 12.50
N LEU A 80 6.58 -9.96 12.37
CA LEU A 80 7.21 -11.02 13.14
C LEU A 80 8.71 -11.09 12.83
N LEU A 81 9.10 -11.02 11.55
CA LEU A 81 10.52 -11.01 11.18
C LEU A 81 11.24 -9.79 11.76
N THR A 82 10.66 -8.59 11.61
CA THR A 82 11.32 -7.36 12.07
C THR A 82 11.43 -7.29 13.57
N VAL A 83 10.42 -7.73 14.33
CA VAL A 83 10.41 -7.65 15.80
C VAL A 83 11.17 -8.80 16.45
N VAL A 84 11.07 -10.02 15.91
CA VAL A 84 11.64 -11.21 16.58
C VAL A 84 13.04 -11.55 16.07
N VAL A 85 13.38 -11.15 14.84
CA VAL A 85 14.66 -11.49 14.22
C VAL A 85 15.51 -10.25 14.00
N ILE A 86 15.04 -9.30 13.19
CA ILE A 86 15.87 -8.15 12.79
C ILE A 86 16.14 -7.23 13.97
N GLY A 87 15.13 -6.89 14.76
CA GLY A 87 15.23 -5.99 15.90
C GLY A 87 16.28 -6.45 16.93
N PRO A 88 16.17 -7.68 17.46
CA PRO A 88 17.17 -8.22 18.39
C PRO A 88 18.56 -8.29 17.79
N LEU A 89 18.70 -8.67 16.51
CA LEU A 89 20.01 -8.70 15.83
C LEU A 89 20.60 -7.30 15.55
N ALA A 90 19.76 -6.27 15.53
CA ALA A 90 20.17 -4.88 15.33
C ALA A 90 20.48 -4.15 16.63
N THR A 91 20.38 -4.83 17.77
CA THR A 91 20.66 -4.25 19.09
C THR A 91 21.61 -5.12 19.88
N GLU A 92 22.33 -4.54 20.84
CA GLU A 92 23.15 -5.30 21.79
C GLU A 92 22.32 -5.85 22.97
N LEU A 93 21.01 -5.59 23.00
CA LEU A 93 20.11 -6.00 24.07
C LEU A 93 19.81 -7.49 24.03
N THR A 94 19.63 -8.11 25.19
CA THR A 94 19.04 -9.45 25.25
C THR A 94 17.60 -9.41 24.73
N LEU A 95 17.07 -10.54 24.24
CA LEU A 95 15.71 -10.60 23.71
C LEU A 95 14.66 -10.15 24.75
N SER A 96 14.86 -10.50 26.03
CA SER A 96 13.98 -10.06 27.11
C SER A 96 14.00 -8.56 27.33
N GLU A 97 15.17 -7.91 27.27
CA GLU A 97 15.29 -6.46 27.45
C GLU A 97 14.69 -5.71 26.25
N TYR A 98 15.00 -6.18 25.03
CA TYR A 98 14.44 -5.65 23.79
C TYR A 98 12.91 -5.68 23.78
N LEU A 99 12.28 -6.81 24.17
CA LEU A 99 10.83 -6.94 24.18
C LEU A 99 10.15 -6.11 25.28
N ASN A 100 10.87 -5.76 26.35
CA ASN A 100 10.35 -4.88 27.41
C ASN A 100 10.61 -3.39 27.12
N THR A 101 11.31 -3.08 26.02
CA THR A 101 11.63 -1.71 25.66
C THR A 101 10.40 -1.00 25.07
N PRO A 102 10.05 0.24 25.50
CA PRO A 102 8.90 0.98 24.99
C PRO A 102 8.90 1.19 23.46
N GLN A 103 10.08 1.32 22.87
CA GLN A 103 10.30 1.51 21.44
C GLN A 103 9.74 0.35 20.60
N THR A 104 9.87 -0.89 21.07
CA THR A 104 9.33 -2.09 20.42
C THR A 104 7.81 -2.05 20.35
N TRP A 105 7.17 -1.64 21.44
CA TRP A 105 5.72 -1.48 21.52
C TRP A 105 5.20 -0.26 20.76
N LEU A 106 5.98 0.83 20.69
CA LEU A 106 5.70 1.97 19.83
C LEU A 106 5.74 1.60 18.34
N TYR A 107 6.73 0.81 17.92
CA TYR A 107 6.78 0.27 16.56
C TYR A 107 5.54 -0.59 16.25
N LEU A 108 5.19 -1.55 17.13
CA LEU A 108 4.02 -2.41 16.96
C LEU A 108 2.71 -1.62 16.94
N SER A 109 2.55 -0.61 17.80
CA SER A 109 1.36 0.25 17.80
C SER A 109 1.27 1.11 16.53
N GLY A 110 2.40 1.58 15.99
CA GLY A 110 2.45 2.23 14.67
C GLY A 110 2.01 1.31 13.54
N VAL A 111 2.37 0.02 13.59
CA VAL A 111 1.88 -1.00 12.66
C VAL A 111 0.37 -1.22 12.83
N LEU A 112 -0.15 -1.28 14.06
CA LEU A 112 -1.58 -1.42 14.33
C LEU A 112 -2.37 -0.18 13.88
N LEU A 113 -1.78 1.01 13.89
CA LEU A 113 -2.36 2.22 13.29
C LEU A 113 -2.61 2.02 11.78
N VAL A 114 -1.76 1.28 11.07
CA VAL A 114 -2.02 0.93 9.66
C VAL A 114 -3.32 0.10 9.52
N CYS A 115 -3.60 -0.79 10.47
CA CYS A 115 -4.85 -1.55 10.52
C CYS A 115 -6.06 -0.65 10.84
N SER A 116 -5.88 0.45 11.57
CA SER A 116 -6.97 1.40 11.86
C SER A 116 -7.41 2.18 10.61
N TYR A 117 -6.49 2.56 9.72
CA TYR A 117 -6.85 3.16 8.42
C TYR A 117 -7.70 2.22 7.57
N PHE A 118 -7.42 0.92 7.64
CA PHE A 118 -8.23 -0.10 6.98
C PHE A 118 -9.64 -0.21 7.60
N ALA A 119 -9.74 -0.19 8.94
CA ALA A 119 -11.00 -0.19 9.66
C ALA A 119 -11.83 1.08 9.38
N LEU A 120 -11.21 2.26 9.31
CA LEU A 120 -11.85 3.52 8.95
C LEU A 120 -12.40 3.49 7.52
N GLY A 121 -11.64 2.97 6.55
CA GLY A 121 -12.12 2.80 5.17
C GLY A 121 -13.31 1.84 5.09
N ALA A 122 -13.30 0.75 5.89
CA ALA A 122 -14.41 -0.18 5.98
C ALA A 122 -15.65 0.47 6.63
N LEU A 123 -15.47 1.23 7.71
CA LEU A 123 -16.54 1.97 8.39
C LEU A 123 -17.16 3.02 7.47
N ALA A 124 -16.36 3.79 6.75
CA ALA A 124 -16.85 4.76 5.77
C ALA A 124 -17.71 4.09 4.67
N CYS A 125 -17.34 2.90 4.24
CA CYS A 125 -18.15 2.11 3.31
C CYS A 125 -19.45 1.59 3.97
N HIS A 126 -19.40 1.17 5.23
CA HIS A 126 -20.58 0.70 5.99
C HIS A 126 -21.61 1.80 6.19
N LEU A 127 -21.15 2.98 6.59
CA LEU A 127 -21.97 4.19 6.82
C LEU A 127 -22.49 4.79 5.50
N ARG A 128 -22.17 4.16 4.35
CA ARG A 128 -22.55 4.63 3.01
C ARG A 128 -22.18 6.10 2.81
N VAL A 129 -21.01 6.52 3.33
CA VAL A 129 -20.51 7.88 3.15
C VAL A 129 -20.56 8.20 1.67
N ASP A 130 -21.37 9.19 1.32
CA ASP A 130 -21.67 9.49 -0.08
C ASP A 130 -20.37 9.76 -0.83
N ARG A 131 -20.28 9.26 -2.07
CA ARG A 131 -19.08 9.30 -2.91
C ARG A 131 -18.56 10.74 -3.11
N ARG A 132 -19.45 11.71 -2.94
CA ARG A 132 -19.15 13.14 -2.98
C ARG A 132 -18.34 13.63 -1.77
N HIS A 133 -18.51 13.02 -0.60
CA HIS A 133 -17.92 13.45 0.67
C HIS A 133 -16.74 12.59 1.12
N PHE A 134 -16.62 11.33 0.66
CA PHE A 134 -15.47 10.47 0.98
C PHE A 134 -14.09 11.10 0.64
N PRO A 135 -13.87 11.72 -0.54
CA PRO A 135 -12.61 12.41 -0.80
C PRO A 135 -12.42 13.64 0.09
N ALA A 136 -13.48 14.36 0.43
CA ALA A 136 -13.40 15.50 1.37
C ALA A 136 -13.07 15.04 2.80
N LEU A 137 -13.60 13.90 3.25
CA LEU A 137 -13.31 13.31 4.55
C LEU A 137 -11.88 12.76 4.62
N LEU A 138 -11.42 12.07 3.58
CA LEU A 138 -10.03 11.61 3.47
C LEU A 138 -9.07 12.80 3.45
N MET A 139 -9.38 13.85 2.68
CA MET A 139 -8.62 15.09 2.66
C MET A 139 -8.63 15.78 4.03
N ALA A 140 -9.76 15.84 4.73
CA ALA A 140 -9.85 16.39 6.08
C ALA A 140 -9.00 15.59 7.08
N CYS A 141 -9.03 14.26 7.02
CA CYS A 141 -8.19 13.40 7.87
C CYS A 141 -6.69 13.55 7.56
N LEU A 142 -6.31 13.68 6.29
CA LEU A 142 -4.93 13.90 5.87
C LEU A 142 -4.45 15.32 6.23
N VAL A 143 -5.31 16.32 6.14
CA VAL A 143 -5.06 17.70 6.58
C VAL A 143 -4.94 17.76 8.11
N VAL A 144 -5.81 17.08 8.85
CA VAL A 144 -5.70 16.98 10.31
C VAL A 144 -4.42 16.22 10.69
N GLY A 145 -4.11 15.10 10.04
CA GLY A 145 -2.84 14.39 10.24
C GLY A 145 -1.62 15.25 9.93
N TRP A 146 -1.67 16.07 8.87
CA TRP A 146 -0.64 17.05 8.52
C TRP A 146 -0.50 18.15 9.58
N LEU A 147 -1.62 18.72 10.05
CA LEU A 147 -1.66 19.76 11.09
C LEU A 147 -1.17 19.25 12.44
N LEU A 148 -1.37 17.95 12.73
CA LEU A 148 -0.92 17.31 13.97
C LEU A 148 0.56 16.88 13.92
N LEU A 149 1.18 16.79 12.73
CA LEU A 149 2.56 16.30 12.57
C LEU A 149 3.61 17.39 12.27
N GLY A 150 3.19 18.61 11.91
CA GLY A 150 4.02 19.83 11.89
C GLY A 150 5.20 19.88 10.89
N GLU A 151 5.26 20.95 10.10
CA GLU A 151 6.45 21.78 9.74
C GLU A 151 6.15 22.65 8.49
N PHE A 152 6.67 23.88 8.48
CA PHE A 152 6.15 25.04 7.73
C PHE A 152 6.88 25.31 6.39
N ILE A 153 6.19 26.04 5.49
CA ILE A 153 6.65 26.63 4.20
C ILE A 153 6.86 25.64 3.01
N ALA A 154 5.80 24.93 2.60
CA ALA A 154 5.70 24.35 1.24
C ALA A 154 4.25 24.19 0.68
N PRO A 155 3.24 25.05 1.00
CA PRO A 155 1.85 24.61 0.94
C PRO A 155 1.30 24.53 -0.49
N ILE A 156 1.58 25.50 -1.36
CA ILE A 156 0.86 25.59 -2.64
C ILE A 156 1.31 24.52 -3.64
N ALA A 157 2.63 24.31 -3.80
CA ALA A 157 3.15 23.26 -4.69
C ALA A 157 2.79 21.86 -4.19
N THR A 158 2.77 21.65 -2.87
CA THR A 158 2.32 20.40 -2.26
C THR A 158 0.83 20.20 -2.50
N ILE A 159 -0.03 21.19 -2.24
CA ILE A 159 -1.48 21.10 -2.52
C ILE A 159 -1.76 20.84 -4.02
N CYS A 160 -1.03 21.51 -4.92
CA CYS A 160 -1.13 21.25 -6.36
C CYS A 160 -0.69 19.82 -6.71
N ALA A 161 0.39 19.30 -6.11
CA ALA A 161 0.80 17.91 -6.30
C ALA A 161 -0.27 16.92 -5.82
N TRP A 162 -1.02 17.24 -4.77
CA TRP A 162 -2.10 16.39 -4.24
C TRP A 162 -3.34 16.32 -5.13
N ALA A 163 -3.54 17.27 -6.05
CA ALA A 163 -4.60 17.20 -7.06
C ALA A 163 -4.09 16.70 -8.42
N VAL A 164 -2.96 17.24 -8.89
CA VAL A 164 -2.41 17.00 -10.22
C VAL A 164 -1.80 15.60 -10.35
N VAL A 165 -1.03 15.16 -9.34
CA VAL A 165 -0.37 13.84 -9.39
C VAL A 165 -1.41 12.73 -9.41
N PRO A 166 -2.44 12.71 -8.54
CA PRO A 166 -3.48 11.69 -8.63
C PRO A 166 -4.24 11.71 -9.96
N ALA A 167 -4.59 12.89 -10.49
CA ALA A 167 -5.29 13.01 -11.78
C ALA A 167 -4.45 12.48 -12.96
N ALA A 168 -3.16 12.82 -13.02
CA ALA A 168 -2.23 12.34 -14.03
C ALA A 168 -2.03 10.82 -13.92
N VAL A 169 -1.79 10.32 -12.69
CA VAL A 169 -1.65 8.88 -12.41
C VAL A 169 -2.90 8.12 -12.83
N LEU A 170 -4.10 8.61 -12.52
CA LEU A 170 -5.34 7.95 -12.91
C LEU A 170 -5.51 7.94 -14.42
N THR A 171 -5.18 9.02 -15.12
CA THR A 171 -5.26 9.08 -16.59
C THR A 171 -4.35 8.02 -17.23
N ILE A 172 -3.11 7.90 -16.75
CA ILE A 172 -2.16 6.87 -17.21
C ILE A 172 -2.64 5.47 -16.81
N ALA A 173 -3.08 5.29 -15.58
CA ALA A 173 -3.51 4.01 -15.04
C ALA A 173 -4.76 3.46 -15.75
N LEU A 174 -5.70 4.33 -16.11
CA LEU A 174 -6.92 3.97 -16.86
C LEU A 174 -6.62 3.62 -18.32
N ARG A 175 -5.59 4.21 -18.93
CA ARG A 175 -5.12 3.89 -20.29
C ARG A 175 -4.21 2.66 -20.32
N SER A 176 -3.59 2.30 -19.20
CA SER A 176 -2.72 1.13 -19.06
C SER A 176 -3.50 -0.17 -19.23
N LYS A 177 -3.10 -0.99 -20.21
CA LYS A 177 -3.65 -2.34 -20.39
C LYS A 177 -3.47 -3.15 -19.10
N ASN A 178 -4.55 -3.72 -18.60
CA ASN A 178 -4.49 -4.54 -17.41
C ASN A 178 -4.01 -5.95 -17.79
N THR A 179 -2.72 -6.21 -17.65
CA THR A 179 -2.14 -7.53 -17.88
C THR A 179 -2.63 -8.50 -16.80
N ARG A 180 -3.20 -9.64 -17.22
CA ARG A 180 -3.67 -10.71 -16.33
C ARG A 180 -2.51 -11.62 -15.92
N SER A 181 -1.45 -11.08 -15.32
CA SER A 181 -0.47 -11.94 -14.65
C SER A 181 -1.11 -12.54 -13.40
N GLY A 182 -0.90 -13.84 -13.16
CA GLY A 182 -1.35 -14.50 -11.93
C GLY A 182 -0.69 -13.95 -10.67
N VAL A 183 0.48 -13.33 -10.82
CA VAL A 183 1.33 -12.82 -9.72
C VAL A 183 1.18 -11.30 -9.56
N ASP A 184 1.05 -10.83 -8.32
CA ASP A 184 1.00 -9.40 -7.96
C ASP A 184 1.93 -9.08 -6.77
N LEU A 185 3.20 -8.84 -7.09
CA LEU A 185 4.28 -8.55 -6.14
C LEU A 185 4.26 -7.13 -5.56
N SER A 186 3.39 -6.25 -6.06
CA SER A 186 3.43 -4.82 -5.72
C SER A 186 3.29 -4.55 -4.21
N TYR A 187 2.47 -5.33 -3.51
CA TYR A 187 2.33 -5.24 -2.05
C TYR A 187 3.55 -5.80 -1.33
N GLY A 188 4.05 -6.98 -1.74
CA GLY A 188 5.24 -7.58 -1.17
C GLY A 188 6.46 -6.65 -1.28
N VAL A 189 6.70 -6.07 -2.45
CA VAL A 189 7.83 -5.12 -2.64
C VAL A 189 7.68 -3.89 -1.76
N TYR A 190 6.47 -3.32 -1.67
CA TYR A 190 6.21 -2.17 -0.83
C TYR A 190 6.43 -2.46 0.67
N LEU A 191 6.08 -3.68 1.10
CA LEU A 191 6.14 -4.07 2.51
C LEU A 191 7.55 -4.51 2.93
N TRP A 192 8.23 -5.32 2.11
CA TRP A 192 9.55 -5.89 2.40
C TRP A 192 10.70 -4.93 2.09
N GLY A 193 10.48 -3.91 1.27
CA GLY A 193 11.53 -3.00 0.81
C GLY A 193 12.30 -2.34 1.95
N TYR A 194 11.60 -1.69 2.89
CA TYR A 194 12.26 -0.97 3.97
C TYR A 194 13.05 -1.87 4.94
N PRO A 195 12.50 -2.99 5.48
CA PRO A 195 13.28 -3.93 6.27
C PRO A 195 14.52 -4.47 5.56
N ILE A 196 14.42 -4.76 4.27
CA ILE A 196 15.54 -5.26 3.48
C ILE A 196 16.60 -4.15 3.27
N GLN A 197 16.21 -2.90 3.08
CA GLN A 197 17.16 -1.78 3.06
C GLN A 197 17.94 -1.67 4.36
N GLN A 198 17.24 -1.74 5.49
CA GLN A 198 17.87 -1.70 6.81
C GLN A 198 18.89 -2.84 6.97
N LEU A 199 18.53 -4.06 6.58
CA LEU A 199 19.45 -5.21 6.61
C LEU A 199 20.67 -5.03 5.72
N VAL A 200 20.49 -4.56 4.47
CA VAL A 200 21.60 -4.34 3.53
C VAL A 200 22.59 -3.33 4.10
N LEU A 201 22.10 -2.22 4.65
CA LEU A 201 22.94 -1.17 5.23
C LEU A 201 23.51 -1.55 6.59
N GLN A 202 22.83 -2.39 7.37
CA GLN A 202 23.36 -2.92 8.61
C GLN A 202 24.58 -3.83 8.37
N VAL A 203 24.56 -4.61 7.28
CA VAL A 203 25.69 -5.48 6.91
C VAL A 203 26.87 -4.67 6.36
N ASN A 204 26.60 -3.64 5.54
CA ASN A 204 27.63 -2.75 5.04
C ASN A 204 27.10 -1.31 4.94
N PRO A 205 27.35 -0.47 5.96
CA PRO A 205 26.89 0.92 5.97
C PRO A 205 27.54 1.80 4.89
N ASP A 206 28.77 1.47 4.50
CA ASP A 206 29.58 2.24 3.54
C ASP A 206 29.32 1.85 2.08
N LEU A 207 28.36 0.96 1.84
CA LEU A 207 28.04 0.47 0.51
C LEU A 207 27.48 1.63 -0.34
N PRO A 208 28.08 1.95 -1.52
CA PRO A 208 27.58 3.05 -2.35
C PRO A 208 26.11 2.87 -2.73
N VAL A 209 25.35 3.96 -2.81
CA VAL A 209 23.88 3.92 -2.95
C VAL A 209 23.39 3.05 -4.09
N VAL A 210 24.11 3.04 -5.21
CA VAL A 210 23.73 2.26 -6.40
C VAL A 210 23.72 0.77 -6.07
N TYR A 211 24.72 0.29 -5.34
CA TYR A 211 24.82 -1.11 -4.94
C TYR A 211 23.83 -1.44 -3.81
N SER A 212 23.65 -0.56 -2.83
CA SER A 212 22.66 -0.77 -1.75
C SER A 212 21.24 -0.88 -2.31
N VAL A 213 20.87 0.00 -3.24
CA VAL A 213 19.58 -0.02 -3.93
C VAL A 213 19.44 -1.26 -4.81
N ALA A 214 20.47 -1.62 -5.59
CA ALA A 214 20.42 -2.80 -6.46
C ALA A 214 20.22 -4.11 -5.66
N LEU A 215 21.01 -4.30 -4.60
CA LEU A 215 20.87 -5.45 -3.70
C LEU A 215 19.52 -5.45 -3.01
N THR A 216 19.06 -4.29 -2.54
CA THR A 216 17.73 -4.16 -1.94
C THR A 216 16.65 -4.61 -2.91
N ILE A 217 16.64 -4.10 -4.16
CA ILE A 217 15.63 -4.46 -5.16
C ILE A 217 15.68 -5.96 -5.44
N LEU A 218 16.87 -6.53 -5.61
CA LEU A 218 17.07 -7.95 -5.84
C LEU A 218 16.48 -8.80 -4.71
N PHE A 219 16.90 -8.55 -3.46
CA PHE A 219 16.42 -9.30 -2.30
C PHE A 219 14.94 -9.04 -2.04
N THR A 220 14.46 -7.82 -2.23
CA THR A 220 13.05 -7.47 -2.08
C THR A 220 12.17 -8.21 -3.09
N LEU A 221 12.60 -8.31 -4.35
CA LEU A 221 11.86 -9.09 -5.35
C LEU A 221 11.87 -10.59 -5.03
N ALA A 222 13.00 -11.13 -4.56
CA ALA A 222 13.10 -12.52 -4.15
C ALA A 222 12.16 -12.83 -2.96
N VAL A 223 12.24 -12.05 -1.88
CA VAL A 223 11.40 -12.20 -0.69
C VAL A 223 9.93 -11.93 -1.00
N ALA A 224 9.62 -10.90 -1.79
CA ALA A 224 8.24 -10.64 -2.21
C ALA A 224 7.67 -11.79 -3.05
N THR A 225 8.48 -12.46 -3.86
CA THR A 225 8.05 -13.63 -4.64
C THR A 225 7.78 -14.82 -3.72
N LEU A 226 8.66 -15.11 -2.77
CA LEU A 226 8.44 -16.15 -1.76
C LEU A 226 7.19 -15.85 -0.91
N SER A 227 7.06 -14.61 -0.42
CA SER A 227 5.88 -14.11 0.30
C SER A 227 4.60 -14.29 -0.52
N TRP A 228 4.64 -14.00 -1.82
CA TRP A 228 3.48 -14.20 -2.69
C TRP A 228 3.06 -15.66 -2.76
N HIS A 229 3.99 -16.58 -2.98
CA HIS A 229 3.67 -18.00 -3.16
C HIS A 229 3.27 -18.70 -1.86
N HIS A 230 3.87 -18.33 -0.74
CA HIS A 230 3.66 -19.01 0.55
C HIS A 230 2.61 -18.34 1.44
N LEU A 231 2.39 -17.03 1.32
CA LEU A 231 1.50 -16.28 2.22
C LEU A 231 0.30 -15.68 1.48
N GLU A 232 0.55 -14.87 0.45
CA GLU A 232 -0.51 -14.06 -0.16
C GLU A 232 -1.42 -14.87 -1.08
N ALA A 233 -0.86 -15.66 -2.00
CA ALA A 233 -1.64 -16.44 -2.96
C ALA A 233 -2.50 -17.53 -2.27
N PRO A 234 -1.99 -18.29 -1.27
CA PRO A 234 -2.80 -19.23 -0.50
C PRO A 234 -3.95 -18.53 0.25
N ALA A 235 -3.66 -17.41 0.93
CA ALA A 235 -4.68 -16.64 1.65
C ALA A 235 -5.77 -16.10 0.70
N LEU A 236 -5.39 -15.64 -0.50
CA LEU A 236 -6.34 -15.23 -1.53
C LEU A 236 -7.14 -16.40 -2.11
N GLY A 237 -6.59 -17.62 -2.11
CA GLY A 237 -7.27 -18.85 -2.52
C GLY A 237 -8.51 -19.15 -1.67
N LEU A 238 -8.48 -18.81 -0.38
CA LEU A 238 -9.62 -18.97 0.55
C LEU A 238 -10.87 -18.20 0.13
N LYS A 239 -10.74 -17.20 -0.76
CA LYS A 239 -11.88 -16.48 -1.34
C LYS A 239 -12.81 -17.39 -2.14
N ARG A 240 -12.29 -18.49 -2.72
CA ARG A 240 -13.08 -19.41 -3.54
C ARG A 240 -14.09 -20.22 -2.71
N LEU A 241 -13.80 -20.43 -1.42
CA LEU A 241 -14.66 -21.17 -0.49
C LEU A 241 -15.95 -20.41 -0.11
N VAL A 242 -16.01 -19.10 -0.38
CA VAL A 242 -17.13 -18.26 0.07
C VAL A 242 -17.70 -17.42 -1.06
N ARG A 243 -17.76 -17.96 -2.29
CA ARG A 243 -18.57 -17.32 -3.34
C ARG A 243 -20.04 -17.42 -2.92
N PRO A 244 -20.75 -16.29 -2.74
CA PRO A 244 -22.19 -16.35 -2.59
C PRO A 244 -22.76 -17.00 -3.85
N ARG A 245 -23.73 -17.90 -3.66
CA ARG A 245 -24.57 -18.45 -4.74
C ARG A 245 -24.99 -17.28 -5.63
N ALA A 246 -24.74 -17.38 -6.94
CA ALA A 246 -25.01 -16.29 -7.87
C ALA A 246 -26.44 -15.77 -7.66
N ILE A 247 -26.58 -14.49 -7.31
CA ILE A 247 -27.90 -13.84 -7.27
C ILE A 247 -28.43 -13.89 -8.71
N PRO A 248 -29.61 -14.51 -8.96
CA PRO A 248 -30.18 -14.54 -10.30
C PRO A 248 -30.27 -13.11 -10.82
N ARG A 249 -29.71 -12.85 -12.01
CA ARG A 249 -29.93 -11.57 -12.71
C ARG A 249 -31.43 -11.37 -12.78
N ARG A 250 -31.97 -10.32 -12.16
CA ARG A 250 -33.32 -9.83 -12.47
C ARG A 250 -33.34 -9.61 -13.98
N GLN A 251 -34.13 -10.41 -14.68
CA GLN A 251 -34.38 -10.18 -16.09
C GLN A 251 -34.96 -8.76 -16.22
N PRO A 252 -34.49 -7.94 -17.16
CA PRO A 252 -35.15 -6.68 -17.46
C PRO A 252 -36.60 -7.01 -17.81
N LYS A 253 -37.56 -6.37 -17.10
CA LYS A 253 -38.98 -6.45 -17.47
C LYS A 253 -39.07 -6.06 -18.95
N SER A 254 -39.57 -6.98 -19.78
CA SER A 254 -39.90 -6.69 -21.19
C SER A 254 -40.77 -5.45 -21.23
N ALA A 255 -40.35 -4.43 -21.98
CA ALA A 255 -41.16 -3.24 -22.21
C ALA A 255 -42.47 -3.65 -22.91
N PRO A 256 -43.63 -3.07 -22.54
CA PRO A 256 -44.87 -3.33 -23.26
C PRO A 256 -44.72 -2.86 -24.71
N CYS A 257 -45.05 -3.75 -25.65
CA CYS A 257 -45.11 -3.47 -27.08
C CYS A 257 -46.18 -2.40 -27.30
N VAL A 258 -45.75 -1.18 -27.64
CA VAL A 258 -46.67 -0.12 -28.07
C VAL A 258 -47.07 -0.45 -29.50
N THR A 259 -48.25 -1.06 -29.65
CA THR A 259 -48.96 -1.13 -30.93
C THR A 259 -49.37 0.29 -31.32
N THR A 260 -48.71 0.85 -32.32
CA THR A 260 -49.19 2.00 -33.08
C THR A 260 -50.31 1.53 -33.99
N ALA A 261 -51.50 2.11 -33.81
CA ALA A 261 -52.62 2.05 -34.76
C ALA A 261 -52.71 3.39 -35.48
#